data_AF-A0A2P6TPA6-F1
#
_entry.id   AF-A0A2P6TPA6-F1
#
_cell.length_a   1.000
_cell.length_b   1.000
_cell.length_c   1.000
_cell.angle_alpha   90.00
_cell.angle_beta   90.00
_cell.angle_gamma   90.00
#
_symmetry.space_group_name_H-M   'P 1'
#
loop_
_entity.id
_entity.type
_entity.pdbx_description
1 polymer ?
#
loop_
_entity_poly.entity_id
_entity_poly.type
_entity_poly.pdbx_seq_one_letter_code
_entity_poly.pdbx_strand_id
1 'polypeptide(L)'
;MAAQSWAEWLSGLVSGLWPRLTPQPGSHEARLEEMRVSALLDKELRKPAGQRDEELVHKLRVERRKLGLANAQASRRVNKYGAYAWDRHTRTCCGAAQWATQRIAASYHALADFYEQVVQQMAEDLAAAEARRQPIIAAQPTLHLELPEALQQPPPRLDMCSECAKFVQQGQRPPSQQQQRQQQHDCGGSGGGGAEGSPTTPKQQQPSPPPPQHSSSDEEQR
;
A
#
# COMPACT_ATOMS: atom_id res chain seq x y z
N MET A 1 -16.62 -15.55 42.75
CA MET A 1 -17.52 -15.30 41.60
C MET A 1 -17.28 -13.86 41.18
N ALA A 2 -16.62 -13.64 40.04
CA ALA A 2 -16.28 -12.30 39.57
C ALA A 2 -17.51 -11.66 38.92
N ALA A 3 -17.89 -10.47 39.39
CA ALA A 3 -18.92 -9.67 38.75
C ALA A 3 -18.39 -9.19 37.39
N GLN A 4 -18.65 -9.96 36.34
CA GLN A 4 -18.55 -9.48 34.97
C GLN A 4 -19.45 -8.24 34.87
N SER A 5 -18.81 -7.10 34.64
CA SER A 5 -19.46 -5.81 34.77
C SER A 5 -20.51 -5.66 33.67
N TRP A 6 -21.69 -5.15 34.03
CA TRP A 6 -22.78 -4.85 33.10
C TRP A 6 -22.32 -3.97 31.91
N ALA A 7 -21.23 -3.21 32.07
CA ALA A 7 -20.60 -2.40 31.03
C ALA A 7 -19.96 -3.25 29.91
N GLU A 8 -19.36 -4.40 30.22
CA GLU A 8 -18.82 -5.33 29.20
C GLU A 8 -19.95 -5.94 28.35
N TRP A 9 -21.09 -6.22 28.99
CA TRP A 9 -22.27 -6.72 28.30
C TRP A 9 -22.89 -5.64 27.38
N LEU A 10 -23.05 -4.40 27.86
CA LEU A 10 -23.58 -3.29 27.07
C LEU A 10 -22.66 -2.90 25.91
N SER A 11 -21.34 -2.91 26.12
CA SER A 11 -20.37 -2.64 25.04
C SER A 11 -20.38 -3.74 23.97
N GLY A 12 -20.57 -5.00 24.36
CA GLY A 12 -20.83 -6.10 23.42
C GLY A 12 -22.14 -5.93 22.65
N LEU A 13 -23.20 -5.47 23.32
CA LEU A 13 -24.53 -5.31 22.71
C LEU A 13 -24.56 -4.15 21.72
N VAL A 14 -23.97 -3.00 22.04
CA VAL A 14 -23.87 -1.84 21.13
C VAL A 14 -22.96 -2.17 19.94
N SER A 15 -21.89 -2.95 20.14
CA SER A 15 -21.01 -3.41 19.05
C SER A 15 -21.68 -4.43 18.13
N GLY A 16 -22.68 -5.18 18.64
CA GLY A 16 -23.47 -6.13 17.85
C GLY A 16 -24.70 -5.52 17.16
N LEU A 17 -25.27 -4.44 17.72
CA LEU A 17 -26.49 -3.82 17.21
C LEU A 17 -26.26 -2.91 16.00
N TRP A 18 -25.09 -2.29 15.88
CA TRP A 18 -24.76 -1.51 14.70
C TRP A 18 -24.22 -2.46 13.63
N PRO A 19 -24.95 -2.69 12.51
CA PRO A 19 -24.38 -3.43 11.40
C PRO A 19 -23.09 -2.73 11.04
N ARG A 20 -21.98 -3.44 11.27
CA ARG A 20 -20.64 -2.90 11.07
C ARG A 20 -20.58 -2.44 9.62
N LEU A 21 -20.62 -1.13 9.40
CA LEU A 21 -20.63 -0.58 8.06
C LEU A 21 -19.43 -1.17 7.33
N THR A 22 -19.70 -1.84 6.22
CA THR A 22 -18.64 -2.38 5.38
C THR A 22 -17.74 -1.22 5.00
N PRO A 23 -16.44 -1.27 5.32
CA PRO A 23 -15.54 -0.15 5.06
C PRO A 23 -15.53 0.15 3.56
N GLN A 24 -15.47 1.44 3.22
CA GLN A 24 -15.51 1.86 1.83
C GLN A 24 -14.28 1.31 1.08
N PRO A 25 -14.44 0.58 -0.02
CA PRO A 25 -13.30 0.01 -0.75
C PRO A 25 -12.28 1.08 -1.14
N GLY A 26 -11.00 0.78 -0.92
CA GLY A 26 -9.89 1.72 -1.16
C GLY A 26 -9.67 2.75 -0.06
N SER A 27 -10.50 2.78 0.99
CA SER A 27 -10.24 3.60 2.17
C SER A 27 -9.14 3.00 3.05
N HIS A 28 -8.61 3.82 3.97
CA HIS A 28 -7.65 3.36 4.96
C HIS A 28 -8.26 2.27 5.86
N GLU A 29 -9.52 2.41 6.25
CA GLU A 29 -10.26 1.45 7.07
C GLU A 29 -10.43 0.10 6.36
N ALA A 30 -10.70 0.11 5.05
CA ALA A 30 -10.80 -1.13 4.27
C ALA A 30 -9.45 -1.87 4.22
N ARG A 31 -8.34 -1.13 4.16
CA ARG A 31 -6.99 -1.71 4.22
C ARG A 31 -6.66 -2.24 5.62
N LEU A 32 -7.05 -1.53 6.68
CA LEU A 32 -6.93 -2.02 8.05
C LEU A 32 -7.74 -3.31 8.27
N GLU A 33 -8.96 -3.38 7.73
CA GLU A 33 -9.80 -4.56 7.84
C GLU A 33 -9.21 -5.76 7.09
N GLU A 34 -8.66 -5.54 5.89
CA GLU A 34 -7.90 -6.57 5.15
C GLU A 34 -6.70 -7.09 5.97
N MET A 35 -5.93 -6.19 6.60
CA MET A 35 -4.82 -6.56 7.48
C MET A 35 -5.31 -7.32 8.73
N ARG A 36 -6.43 -6.91 9.31
CA ARG A 36 -7.05 -7.58 10.46
C ARG A 36 -7.44 -9.02 10.13
N VAL A 37 -8.14 -9.23 9.01
CA VAL A 37 -8.51 -10.58 8.54
C VAL A 37 -7.26 -11.41 8.20
N SER A 38 -6.24 -10.79 7.61
CA SER A 38 -4.95 -11.44 7.35
C SER A 38 -4.26 -11.91 8.63
N ALA A 39 -4.22 -11.07 9.66
CA ALA A 39 -3.63 -11.43 10.96
C ALA A 39 -4.40 -12.56 11.65
N LEU A 40 -5.73 -12.59 11.55
CA LEU A 40 -6.55 -13.70 12.04
C LEU A 40 -6.25 -15.00 11.29
N LEU A 41 -6.13 -14.94 9.96
CA LEU A 41 -5.77 -16.08 9.13
C LEU A 41 -4.39 -16.61 9.52
N ASP A 42 -3.39 -15.74 9.68
CA ASP A 42 -2.03 -16.13 10.07
C ASP A 42 -2.02 -16.77 11.46
N LYS A 43 -2.81 -16.24 12.41
CA LYS A 43 -2.97 -16.83 13.74
C LYS A 43 -3.52 -18.25 13.66
N GLU A 44 -4.52 -18.49 12.81
CA GLU A 44 -5.10 -19.82 12.63
C GLU A 44 -4.15 -20.79 11.94
N LEU A 45 -3.41 -20.32 10.92
CA LEU A 45 -2.41 -21.12 10.22
C LEU A 45 -1.22 -21.53 11.10
N ARG A 46 -0.85 -20.71 12.09
CA ARG A 46 0.22 -21.03 13.04
C ARG A 46 -0.15 -22.12 14.05
N LYS A 47 -1.43 -22.47 14.20
CA LYS A 47 -1.84 -23.58 15.07
C LYS A 47 -1.29 -24.91 14.53
N PRO A 48 -0.94 -25.88 15.41
CA PRO A 48 -0.50 -27.20 14.98
C PRO A 48 -1.63 -27.98 14.28
N ALA A 49 -1.25 -28.93 13.44
CA ALA A 49 -2.21 -29.82 12.78
C ALA A 49 -3.06 -30.56 13.83
N GLY A 50 -4.39 -30.53 13.66
CA GLY A 50 -5.36 -31.09 14.62
C GLY A 50 -5.98 -30.08 15.59
N GLN A 51 -5.37 -28.90 15.78
CA GLN A 51 -5.98 -27.78 16.53
C GLN A 51 -6.47 -26.65 15.64
N ARG A 52 -6.12 -26.71 14.35
CA ARG A 52 -6.53 -25.74 13.34
C ARG A 52 -7.97 -26.03 12.91
N ASP A 53 -8.80 -25.01 12.90
CA ASP A 53 -10.12 -25.05 12.31
C ASP A 53 -10.01 -24.78 10.80
N GLU A 54 -10.00 -25.84 10.00
CA GLU A 54 -9.86 -25.75 8.53
C GLU A 54 -11.03 -25.01 7.87
N GLU A 55 -12.23 -25.06 8.46
CA GLU A 55 -13.38 -24.31 7.95
C GLU A 55 -13.21 -22.81 8.20
N LEU A 56 -12.73 -22.44 9.39
CA LEU A 56 -12.39 -21.06 9.71
C LEU A 56 -11.27 -20.53 8.81
N VAL A 57 -10.20 -21.31 8.58
CA VAL A 57 -9.12 -20.93 7.65
C VAL A 57 -9.68 -20.67 6.26
N HIS A 58 -10.54 -21.56 5.76
CA HIS A 58 -11.17 -21.39 4.46
C HIS A 58 -12.01 -20.11 4.40
N LYS A 59 -12.88 -19.88 5.40
CA LYS A 59 -13.70 -18.67 5.49
C LYS A 59 -12.85 -17.40 5.52
N LEU A 60 -11.79 -17.37 6.33
CA LEU A 60 -10.89 -16.22 6.41
C LEU A 60 -10.12 -15.98 5.10
N ARG A 61 -9.74 -17.03 4.36
CA ARG A 61 -9.14 -16.89 3.03
C ARG A 61 -10.10 -16.28 2.02
N VAL A 62 -11.36 -16.75 2.00
CA VAL A 62 -12.41 -16.19 1.12
C VAL A 62 -12.66 -14.73 1.46
N GLU A 63 -12.85 -14.39 2.73
CA GLU A 63 -13.08 -13.01 3.18
C GLU A 63 -11.89 -12.09 2.86
N ARG A 64 -10.66 -12.54 3.10
CA ARG A 64 -9.46 -11.77 2.72
C ARG A 64 -9.42 -11.49 1.22
N ARG A 65 -9.73 -12.50 0.38
CA ARG A 65 -9.76 -12.35 -1.09
C ARG A 65 -10.87 -11.40 -1.54
N LYS A 66 -12.05 -11.45 -0.92
CA LYS A 66 -13.15 -10.50 -1.19
C LYS A 66 -12.75 -9.05 -0.89
N LEU A 67 -12.18 -8.81 0.29
CA LEU A 67 -11.71 -7.48 0.68
C LEU A 67 -10.60 -6.99 -0.25
N GLY A 68 -9.61 -7.83 -0.53
CA GLY A 68 -8.51 -7.49 -1.43
C GLY A 68 -8.99 -7.18 -2.86
N LEU A 69 -9.96 -7.95 -3.40
CA LEU A 69 -10.56 -7.68 -4.71
C LEU A 69 -11.29 -6.33 -4.73
N ALA A 70 -12.07 -6.02 -3.70
CA ALA A 70 -12.76 -4.73 -3.60
C ALA A 70 -11.77 -3.56 -3.53
N ASN A 71 -10.69 -3.70 -2.74
CA ASN A 71 -9.63 -2.70 -2.64
C ASN A 71 -8.88 -2.53 -3.98
N ALA A 72 -8.58 -3.63 -4.69
CA ALA A 72 -7.95 -3.57 -6.01
C ALA A 72 -8.85 -2.88 -7.04
N GLN A 73 -10.16 -3.15 -7.02
CA GLN A 73 -11.12 -2.46 -7.89
C GLN A 73 -11.20 -0.96 -7.61
N ALA A 74 -11.14 -0.55 -6.34
CA ALA A 74 -11.08 0.86 -5.96
C ALA A 74 -9.79 1.52 -6.48
N SER A 75 -8.64 0.89 -6.28
CA SER A 75 -7.34 1.35 -6.81
C SER A 75 -7.36 1.48 -8.34
N ARG A 76 -7.91 0.49 -9.06
CA ARG A 76 -8.09 0.58 -10.51
C ARG A 76 -8.88 1.82 -10.91
N ARG A 77 -10.00 2.09 -10.24
CA ARG A 77 -10.85 3.27 -10.52
C ARG A 77 -10.09 4.57 -10.26
N VAL A 78 -9.42 4.70 -9.12
CA VAL A 78 -8.63 5.90 -8.77
C VAL A 78 -7.57 6.17 -9.83
N ASN A 79 -6.80 5.15 -10.24
CA ASN A 79 -5.76 5.32 -11.24
C ASN A 79 -6.33 5.66 -12.63
N LYS A 80 -7.44 5.04 -13.03
CA LYS A 80 -8.12 5.36 -14.29
C LYS A 80 -8.62 6.80 -14.34
N TYR A 81 -9.25 7.28 -13.27
CA TYR A 81 -9.68 8.68 -13.18
C TYR A 81 -8.50 9.65 -13.09
N GLY A 82 -7.42 9.26 -12.39
CA GLY A 82 -6.17 10.01 -12.37
C GLY A 82 -5.59 10.18 -13.77
N ALA A 83 -5.47 9.10 -14.54
CA ALA A 83 -5.00 9.14 -15.92
C ALA A 83 -5.81 10.12 -16.77
N TYR A 84 -7.13 10.01 -16.72
CA TYR A 84 -8.04 10.90 -17.44
C TYR A 84 -7.94 12.37 -17.02
N ALA A 85 -7.78 12.64 -15.72
CA ALA A 85 -7.60 13.99 -15.21
C ALA A 85 -6.30 14.62 -15.73
N TRP A 86 -5.22 13.84 -15.81
CA TRP A 86 -3.94 14.29 -16.36
C TRP A 86 -3.98 14.43 -17.89
N ASP A 87 -4.66 13.54 -18.61
CA ASP A 87 -4.86 13.64 -20.07
C ASP A 87 -5.61 14.93 -20.45
N ARG A 88 -6.56 15.34 -19.61
CA ARG A 88 -7.33 16.58 -19.79
C ARG A 88 -6.64 17.82 -19.24
N HIS A 89 -5.45 17.70 -18.67
CA HIS A 89 -4.76 18.83 -18.09
C HIS A 89 -4.20 19.74 -19.20
N THR A 90 -4.99 20.71 -19.63
CA THR A 90 -4.66 21.63 -20.72
C THR A 90 -3.75 22.80 -20.31
N ARG A 91 -3.45 22.96 -19.02
CA ARG A 91 -2.63 24.06 -18.51
C ARG A 91 -1.15 23.72 -18.57
N THR A 92 -0.59 23.70 -19.77
CA THR A 92 0.84 23.56 -19.98
C THR A 92 1.44 24.93 -20.29
N CYS A 93 2.17 25.51 -19.34
CA CYS A 93 2.82 26.82 -19.51
C CYS A 93 4.11 26.77 -20.35
N CYS A 94 4.66 25.57 -20.58
CA CYS A 94 5.88 25.34 -21.35
C CYS A 94 6.01 23.87 -21.78
N GLY A 95 6.96 23.56 -22.67
CA GLY A 95 7.19 22.21 -23.19
C GLY A 95 7.59 21.21 -22.10
N ALA A 96 8.36 21.64 -21.09
CA ALA A 96 8.70 20.79 -19.95
C ALA A 96 7.47 20.41 -19.09
N ALA A 97 6.51 21.34 -18.93
CA ALA A 97 5.26 21.06 -18.23
C ALA A 97 4.45 20.00 -18.97
N GLN A 98 4.31 20.16 -20.29
CA GLN A 98 3.60 19.21 -21.14
C GLN A 98 4.23 17.82 -21.08
N TRP A 99 5.55 17.72 -21.20
CA TRP A 99 6.28 16.47 -21.08
C TRP A 99 6.04 15.80 -19.72
N ALA A 100 6.07 16.57 -18.63
CA ALA A 100 5.84 16.04 -17.28
C ALA A 100 4.39 15.54 -17.11
N THR A 101 3.40 16.32 -17.56
CA THR A 101 1.99 15.93 -17.57
C THR A 101 1.79 14.62 -18.34
N GLN A 102 2.37 14.51 -19.54
CA GLN A 102 2.25 13.30 -20.35
C GLN A 102 2.89 12.07 -19.68
N ARG A 103 4.05 12.22 -19.04
CA ARG A 103 4.67 11.11 -18.29
C ARG A 103 3.86 10.70 -17.07
N ILE A 104 3.29 11.66 -16.35
CA ILE A 104 2.42 11.37 -15.21
C ILE A 104 1.18 10.64 -15.72
N ALA A 105 0.52 11.14 -16.76
CA ALA A 105 -0.62 10.46 -17.38
C ALA A 105 -0.28 9.03 -17.79
N ALA A 106 0.83 8.80 -18.50
CA ALA A 106 1.30 7.48 -18.89
C ALA A 106 1.57 6.57 -17.66
N SER A 107 2.09 7.11 -16.56
CA SER A 107 2.26 6.34 -15.32
C SER A 107 0.95 5.93 -14.68
N TYR A 108 -0.09 6.78 -14.72
CA TYR A 108 -1.41 6.44 -14.23
C TYR A 108 -2.12 5.42 -15.12
N HIS A 109 -1.93 5.49 -16.45
CA HIS A 109 -2.40 4.44 -17.38
C HIS A 109 -1.74 3.10 -17.06
N ALA A 110 -0.41 3.06 -16.95
CA ALA A 110 0.32 1.84 -16.57
C ALA A 110 -0.16 1.25 -15.23
N LEU A 111 -0.41 2.09 -14.23
CA LEU A 111 -0.99 1.65 -12.96
C LEU A 111 -2.43 1.14 -13.10
N ALA A 112 -3.25 1.80 -13.91
CA ALA A 112 -4.63 1.36 -14.16
C ALA A 112 -4.66 -0.03 -14.83
N ASP A 113 -3.80 -0.24 -15.84
CA ASP A 113 -3.67 -1.53 -16.54
C ASP A 113 -3.12 -2.62 -15.62
N PHE A 114 -2.11 -2.29 -14.81
CA PHE A 114 -1.62 -3.20 -13.77
C PHE A 114 -2.73 -3.62 -12.80
N TYR A 115 -3.50 -2.66 -12.27
CA TYR A 115 -4.61 -2.99 -11.36
C TYR A 115 -5.75 -3.72 -12.06
N GLU A 116 -5.92 -3.56 -13.36
CA GLU A 116 -6.85 -4.38 -14.15
C GLU A 116 -6.43 -5.85 -14.18
N GLN A 117 -5.15 -6.13 -14.41
CA GLN A 117 -4.60 -7.49 -14.32
C GLN A 117 -4.73 -8.05 -12.89
N VAL A 118 -4.42 -7.25 -11.86
CA VAL A 118 -4.59 -7.65 -10.45
C VAL A 118 -6.04 -8.00 -10.16
N VAL A 119 -7.01 -7.19 -10.60
CA VAL A 119 -8.44 -7.45 -10.40
C VAL A 119 -8.86 -8.76 -11.07
N GLN A 120 -8.39 -9.04 -12.28
CA GLN A 120 -8.69 -10.29 -12.98
C GLN A 120 -8.12 -11.50 -12.23
N GLN A 121 -6.85 -11.45 -11.80
CA GLN A 121 -6.23 -12.54 -11.05
C GLN A 121 -6.92 -12.75 -9.68
N MET A 122 -7.24 -11.68 -8.96
CA MET A 122 -7.90 -11.79 -7.66
C MET A 122 -9.34 -12.30 -7.76
N ALA A 123 -10.03 -11.99 -8.86
CA ALA A 123 -11.37 -12.53 -9.12
C ALA A 123 -11.32 -14.05 -9.36
N GLU A 124 -10.35 -14.53 -10.14
CA GLU A 124 -10.11 -15.96 -10.33
C GLU A 124 -9.68 -16.64 -9.02
N ASP A 125 -8.79 -16.03 -8.24
CA ASP A 125 -8.38 -16.55 -6.93
C ASP A 125 -9.56 -16.66 -5.96
N LEU A 126 -10.48 -15.69 -5.98
CA LEU A 126 -11.69 -15.71 -5.17
C LEU A 126 -12.62 -16.83 -5.63
N ALA A 127 -12.92 -16.91 -6.93
CA ALA A 127 -13.77 -17.95 -7.50
C ALA A 127 -13.20 -19.36 -7.23
N ALA A 128 -11.88 -19.52 -7.34
CA ALA A 128 -11.19 -20.75 -6.99
C ALA A 128 -11.30 -21.08 -5.49
N ALA A 129 -11.16 -20.07 -4.63
CA ALA A 129 -11.37 -20.21 -3.19
C ALA A 129 -12.75 -20.75 -2.90
N GLU A 130 -13.79 -20.10 -3.39
CA GLU A 130 -15.19 -20.43 -3.13
C GLU A 130 -15.53 -21.83 -3.65
N ALA A 131 -14.97 -22.23 -4.79
CA ALA A 131 -15.10 -23.57 -5.35
C ALA A 131 -14.16 -24.62 -4.73
N ARG A 132 -13.36 -24.26 -3.71
CA ARG A 132 -12.36 -25.14 -3.06
C ARG A 132 -11.38 -25.80 -4.05
N ARG A 133 -11.07 -25.12 -5.15
CA ARG A 133 -10.10 -25.55 -6.16
C ARG A 133 -8.80 -24.74 -6.05
N GLN A 134 -7.74 -25.23 -6.68
CA GLN A 134 -6.52 -24.43 -6.82
C GLN A 134 -6.75 -23.31 -7.84
N PRO A 135 -6.26 -22.09 -7.57
CA PRO A 135 -6.34 -21.00 -8.53
C PRO A 135 -5.45 -21.30 -9.73
N ILE A 136 -5.94 -20.98 -10.93
CA ILE A 136 -5.14 -21.00 -12.14
C ILE A 136 -4.55 -19.60 -12.28
N ILE A 137 -3.25 -19.47 -12.02
CA ILE A 137 -2.54 -18.20 -12.25
C ILE A 137 -2.27 -18.12 -13.74
N ALA A 138 -3.05 -17.31 -14.46
CA ALA A 138 -2.90 -17.15 -15.90
C ALA A 138 -1.63 -16.36 -16.25
N ALA A 139 -1.32 -15.33 -15.46
CA ALA A 139 -0.10 -14.55 -15.56
C ALA A 139 0.16 -13.81 -14.23
N GLN A 140 1.43 -13.57 -13.90
CA GLN A 140 1.74 -12.63 -12.82
C GLN A 140 1.47 -11.19 -13.31
N PRO A 141 0.67 -10.40 -12.58
CA PRO A 141 0.45 -9.00 -12.93
C PRO A 141 1.79 -8.27 -13.00
N THR A 142 2.06 -7.64 -14.14
CA THR A 142 3.34 -6.98 -14.39
C THR A 142 3.07 -5.52 -14.70
N LEU A 143 3.70 -4.63 -13.93
CA LEU A 143 3.61 -3.20 -14.16
C LEU A 143 4.50 -2.85 -15.36
N HIS A 144 3.87 -2.70 -16.53
CA HIS A 144 4.54 -2.25 -17.74
C HIS A 144 4.31 -0.76 -17.93
N LEU A 145 5.38 0.02 -17.78
CA LEU A 145 5.36 1.44 -18.12
C LEU A 145 5.77 1.62 -19.58
N GLU A 146 4.81 1.57 -20.49
CA GLU A 146 5.05 1.90 -21.90
C GLU A 146 5.01 3.42 -22.10
N LEU A 147 6.20 4.02 -22.13
CA LEU A 147 6.35 5.42 -22.51
C LEU A 147 6.57 5.52 -24.03
N PRO A 148 5.83 6.37 -24.74
CA PRO A 148 6.21 6.80 -26.09
C PRO A 148 7.68 7.21 -26.12
N GLU A 149 8.38 6.95 -27.22
CA GLU A 149 9.84 7.17 -27.33
C GLU A 149 10.23 8.62 -26.98
N ALA A 150 9.41 9.60 -27.36
CA ALA A 150 9.57 11.01 -27.01
C ALA A 150 9.56 11.29 -25.49
N LEU A 151 8.88 10.47 -24.70
CA LEU A 151 8.81 10.58 -23.24
C LEU A 151 9.91 9.78 -22.54
N GLN A 152 10.58 8.85 -23.22
CA GLN A 152 11.72 8.11 -22.65
C GLN A 152 12.94 9.02 -22.47
N GLN A 153 13.10 10.00 -23.37
CA GLN A 153 14.15 11.00 -23.32
C GLN A 153 13.98 11.97 -22.14
N PRO A 154 15.08 12.53 -21.59
CA PRO A 154 15.00 13.53 -20.52
C PRO A 154 14.17 14.76 -20.94
N PRO A 155 13.57 15.49 -19.98
CA PRO A 155 12.74 16.64 -20.31
C PRO A 155 13.53 17.67 -21.12
N PRO A 156 12.91 18.33 -22.11
CA PRO A 156 13.57 19.39 -22.87
C PRO A 156 14.00 20.51 -21.91
N ARG A 157 15.32 20.73 -21.79
CA ARG A 157 15.89 21.66 -20.81
C ARG A 157 15.70 23.14 -21.16
N LEU A 158 15.43 23.43 -22.44
CA LEU A 158 15.43 24.81 -22.97
C LEU A 158 14.11 25.54 -22.72
N ASP A 159 13.01 24.82 -22.47
CA ASP A 159 11.66 25.38 -22.35
C ASP A 159 11.02 25.11 -20.98
N MET A 160 11.76 25.35 -19.89
CA MET A 160 11.24 25.09 -18.54
C MET A 160 11.11 26.39 -17.75
N CYS A 161 9.88 26.78 -17.42
CA CYS A 161 9.65 27.90 -16.51
C CYS A 161 10.12 27.55 -15.08
N SER A 162 10.38 28.56 -14.26
CA SER A 162 10.92 28.38 -12.90
C SER A 162 10.01 27.56 -11.99
N GLU A 163 8.68 27.62 -12.18
CA GLU A 163 7.71 26.80 -11.46
C GLU A 163 7.79 25.32 -11.86
N CYS A 164 7.83 25.04 -13.16
CA CYS A 164 7.97 23.67 -13.67
C CYS A 164 9.31 23.06 -13.29
N ALA A 165 10.38 23.86 -13.26
CA ALA A 165 11.70 23.41 -12.80
C ALA A 165 11.66 22.91 -11.35
N LYS A 166 10.95 23.63 -10.47
CA LYS A 166 10.75 23.20 -9.07
C LYS A 166 9.92 21.92 -9.00
N PHE A 167 8.86 21.81 -9.82
CA PHE A 167 8.00 20.62 -9.83
C PHE A 167 8.76 19.37 -10.29
N VAL A 168 9.52 19.46 -11.38
CA VAL A 168 10.36 18.35 -11.89
C VAL A 168 11.42 17.97 -10.85
N GLN A 169 12.07 18.95 -10.22
CA GLN A 169 13.03 18.67 -9.14
C GLN A 169 12.38 17.96 -7.94
N GLN A 170 11.13 18.26 -7.60
CA GLN A 170 10.42 17.59 -6.51
C GLN A 170 9.98 16.17 -6.89
N GLY A 171 9.54 15.97 -8.13
CA GLY A 171 9.13 14.66 -8.65
C GLY A 171 10.30 13.69 -8.91
N GLN A 172 11.51 14.20 -9.18
CA GLN A 172 12.72 13.39 -9.37
C GLN A 172 13.43 13.04 -8.05
N ARG A 173 12.96 13.52 -6.90
CA ARG A 173 13.59 13.16 -5.62
C ARG A 173 13.40 11.67 -5.37
N PRO A 174 14.45 10.96 -4.91
CA PRO A 174 14.32 9.58 -4.54
C PRO A 174 13.26 9.41 -3.44
N PRO A 175 12.50 8.29 -3.43
CA PRO A 175 11.41 8.06 -2.47
C PRO A 175 11.84 8.23 -1.00
N SER A 176 13.10 7.91 -0.69
CA SER A 176 13.69 8.08 0.64
C SER A 176 13.66 9.53 1.14
N GLN A 177 13.85 10.52 0.25
CA GLN A 177 13.75 11.93 0.62
C GLN A 177 12.30 12.41 0.74
N GLN A 178 11.36 11.84 -0.01
CA GLN A 178 9.94 12.18 0.12
C GLN A 178 9.38 11.69 1.47
N GLN A 179 9.70 10.46 1.87
CA GLN A 179 9.20 9.87 3.11
C GLN A 179 9.74 10.60 4.36
N GLN A 180 10.99 11.06 4.34
CA GLN A 180 11.58 11.84 5.43
C GLN A 180 10.89 13.20 5.62
N ARG A 181 10.38 13.80 4.54
CA ARG A 181 9.69 15.11 4.59
C ARG A 181 8.25 15.00 5.12
N GLN A 182 7.56 13.89 4.83
CA GLN A 182 6.25 13.61 5.42
C GLN A 182 6.35 13.41 6.93
N GLN A 183 7.36 12.66 7.40
CA GLN A 183 7.57 12.47 8.84
C GLN A 183 7.91 13.78 9.58
N GLN A 184 8.63 14.70 8.94
CA GLN A 184 8.92 16.02 9.54
C GLN A 184 7.68 16.91 9.63
N HIS A 185 6.72 16.77 8.71
CA HIS A 185 5.48 17.53 8.75
C HIS A 185 4.49 16.99 9.81
N ASP A 186 4.45 15.68 10.04
CA ASP A 186 3.59 15.09 11.07
C ASP A 186 4.11 15.33 12.51
N CYS A 187 5.42 15.53 12.69
CA CYS A 187 6.00 15.77 14.03
C CYS A 187 6.08 17.25 14.44
N GLY A 188 5.77 18.20 13.55
CA GLY A 188 6.00 19.64 13.78
C GLY A 188 4.77 20.44 14.24
N GLY A 189 3.59 19.82 14.32
CA GLY A 189 2.31 20.53 14.42
C GLY A 189 1.53 20.30 15.72
N SER A 190 2.19 20.30 16.88
CA SER A 190 1.45 20.28 18.16
C SER A 190 2.19 21.09 19.24
N GLY A 191 2.38 22.38 18.96
CA GLY A 191 2.79 23.38 19.94
C GLY A 191 1.62 23.79 20.83
N GLY A 192 1.13 22.88 21.67
CA GLY A 192 0.22 23.18 22.77
C GLY A 192 1.04 23.36 24.04
N GLY A 193 1.20 24.60 24.48
CA GLY A 193 1.88 24.93 25.72
C GLY A 193 1.22 24.28 26.94
N GLY A 194 2.04 23.77 27.86
CA GLY A 194 1.54 23.20 29.11
C GLY A 194 2.61 22.53 29.94
N ALA A 195 3.15 23.30 30.88
CA ALA A 195 3.75 22.91 32.16
C ALA A 195 4.99 22.00 32.19
N GLU A 196 6.03 22.60 32.76
CA GLU A 196 7.24 22.07 33.40
C GLU A 196 7.08 20.66 34.01
N GLY A 197 7.92 19.75 33.54
CA GLY A 197 8.09 18.41 34.10
C GLY A 197 9.12 17.64 33.29
N SER A 198 10.40 17.87 33.56
CA SER A 198 11.54 17.24 32.89
C SER A 198 11.45 15.71 32.89
N PRO A 199 11.37 15.04 31.72
CA PRO A 199 11.65 13.62 31.61
C PRO A 199 13.12 13.44 31.21
N THR A 200 13.87 12.71 32.03
CA THR A 200 15.20 12.21 31.71
C THR A 200 15.12 11.25 30.52
N THR A 201 15.57 11.71 29.36
CA THR A 201 15.68 10.90 28.14
C THR A 201 16.71 9.77 28.34
N PRO A 202 16.35 8.49 28.15
CA PRO A 202 17.33 7.42 28.13
C PRO A 202 18.21 7.53 26.88
N LYS A 203 19.51 7.47 27.11
CA LYS A 203 20.58 7.54 26.10
C LYS A 203 20.39 6.38 25.10
N GLN A 204 19.97 6.70 23.89
CA GLN A 204 19.80 5.73 22.80
C GLN A 204 21.18 5.17 22.42
N GLN A 205 21.44 3.91 22.75
CA GLN A 205 22.66 3.19 22.35
C GLN A 205 22.62 2.96 20.84
N GLN A 206 23.62 3.52 20.17
CA GLN A 206 23.86 3.37 18.75
C GLN A 206 24.34 1.93 18.49
N PRO A 207 23.65 1.14 17.64
CA PRO A 207 24.06 -0.23 17.35
C PRO A 207 25.41 -0.24 16.61
N SER A 208 26.34 -1.06 17.13
CA SER A 208 27.65 -1.29 16.51
C SER A 208 27.50 -1.95 15.13
N PRO A 209 28.32 -1.56 14.14
CA PRO A 209 28.30 -2.19 12.82
C PRO A 209 28.69 -3.68 12.91
N PRO A 210 28.08 -4.54 12.08
CA PRO A 210 28.42 -5.96 12.05
C PRO A 210 29.87 -6.17 11.58
N PRO A 211 30.58 -7.18 12.12
CA PRO A 211 31.93 -7.50 11.69
C PRO A 211 31.95 -7.98 10.23
N PRO A 212 33.04 -7.73 9.49
CA PRO A 212 33.19 -8.16 8.11
C PRO A 212 33.13 -9.70 8.02
N GLN A 213 32.20 -10.21 7.21
CA GLN A 213 32.14 -11.63 6.89
C GLN A 213 33.26 -11.97 5.90
N HIS A 214 34.27 -12.68 6.38
CA HIS A 214 35.26 -13.32 5.52
C HIS A 214 34.58 -14.48 4.78
N SER A 215 34.37 -14.31 3.48
CA SER A 215 34.02 -15.41 2.58
C SER A 215 35.25 -16.30 2.39
N SER A 216 35.31 -17.39 3.14
CA SER A 216 36.22 -18.51 2.88
C SER A 216 35.65 -19.26 1.68
N SER A 217 36.30 -19.07 0.52
CA SER A 217 36.08 -19.89 -0.67
C SER A 217 37.00 -21.10 -0.55
N ASP A 218 36.48 -22.21 -0.05
CA ASP A 218 37.11 -23.52 -0.21
C ASP A 218 36.65 -24.10 -1.56
N GLU A 219 37.52 -23.94 -2.56
CA GLU A 219 37.40 -24.53 -3.88
C GLU A 219 38.02 -25.93 -3.83
N GLU A 220 37.21 -26.91 -3.42
CA GLU A 220 37.62 -28.32 -3.41
C GLU A 220 37.58 -28.87 -4.84
N GLN A 221 38.76 -28.97 -5.43
CA GLN A 221 39.02 -29.65 -6.71
C GLN A 221 38.71 -31.15 -6.60
N ARG A 222 37.85 -31.64 -7.48
CA ARG A 222 37.84 -33.03 -7.96
C ARG A 222 37.57 -33.07 -9.45
#